data_AF-A0A4E0QSU9-F1
#
_entry.id   AF-A0A4E0QSU9-F1
#
_cell.length_a   1.000
_cell.length_b   1.000
_cell.length_c   1.000
_cell.angle_alpha   90.00
_cell.angle_beta   90.00
_cell.angle_gamma   90.00
#
_symmetry.space_group_name_H-M   'P 1'
#
loop_
_entity.id
_entity.type
_entity.pdbx_description
1 polymer ?
#
loop_
_entity_poly.entity_id
_entity_poly.type
_entity_poly.pdbx_seq_one_letter_code
_entity_poly.pdbx_strand_id
1 'polypeptide(L)'
;MYWVEMEMEQMGTWEGRLEMMDENLEALEILSHDSDKHGSIVEKWLRKAAIAIPEDTPKGLPKHIFDFEGLTSQEIFSKIVKYEILAMNAYKDMKNADSDVIITLFEDENDRTEFLEDLGQLIKDEEKHTSICNKQIGGYMKIKY
;
A
#
# COMPACT_ATOMS: atom_id res chain seq x y z
N MET A 1 -6.25 -4.15 -4.82
CA MET A 1 -5.94 -2.86 -4.18
C MET A 1 -6.68 -2.66 -2.89
N TYR A 2 -8.00 -2.66 -2.84
CA TYR A 2 -8.70 -2.49 -1.54
C TYR A 2 -8.19 -3.43 -0.43
N TRP A 3 -8.06 -4.73 -0.72
CA TRP A 3 -7.48 -5.70 0.24
C TRP A 3 -5.97 -5.57 0.44
N VAL A 4 -5.23 -5.00 -0.52
CA VAL A 4 -3.79 -4.75 -0.33
C VAL A 4 -3.63 -3.62 0.69
N GLU A 5 -4.35 -2.53 0.50
CA GLU A 5 -4.35 -1.38 1.41
C GLU A 5 -4.83 -1.75 2.82
N MET A 6 -6.04 -2.30 2.93
CA MET A 6 -6.66 -2.54 4.23
C MET A 6 -5.94 -3.63 5.03
N GLU A 7 -5.40 -4.65 4.36
CA GLU A 7 -5.04 -5.90 5.05
C GLU A 7 -3.56 -6.28 4.89
N MET A 8 -2.89 -5.77 3.86
CA MET A 8 -1.44 -5.94 3.73
C MET A 8 -0.69 -4.73 4.29
N GLU A 9 -1.10 -3.52 3.96
CA GLU A 9 -0.34 -2.33 4.34
C GLU A 9 -0.79 -1.81 5.70
N GLN A 10 -2.09 -1.54 5.86
CA GLN A 10 -2.63 -1.03 7.12
C GLN A 10 -2.45 -2.05 8.26
N MET A 11 -2.92 -3.30 8.12
CA MET A 11 -2.73 -4.29 9.19
C MET A 11 -1.25 -4.63 9.43
N GLY A 12 -0.43 -4.73 8.39
CA GLY A 12 0.99 -5.01 8.53
C GLY A 12 1.74 -3.91 9.30
N THR A 13 1.36 -2.65 9.11
CA THR A 13 1.96 -1.52 9.85
C THR A 13 1.48 -1.47 11.29
N TRP A 14 0.20 -1.77 11.56
CA TRP A 14 -0.34 -1.86 12.92
C TRP A 14 0.24 -3.02 13.74
N GLU A 15 0.34 -4.21 13.16
CA GLU A 15 0.98 -5.35 13.81
C GLU A 15 2.46 -5.09 14.06
N GLY A 16 3.16 -4.46 13.11
CA GLY A 16 4.55 -4.04 13.29
C GLY A 16 4.71 -3.06 14.45
N ARG A 17 3.77 -2.12 14.61
CA ARG A 17 3.74 -1.18 15.74
C ARG A 17 3.50 -1.87 17.08
N LEU A 18 2.65 -2.89 17.11
CA LEU A 18 2.40 -3.66 18.33
C LEU A 18 3.65 -4.45 18.76
N GLU A 19 4.34 -5.09 17.81
CA GLU A 19 5.53 -5.90 18.10
C GLU A 19 6.74 -5.04 18.46
N MET A 20 6.98 -3.93 17.74
CA MET A 20 8.15 -3.07 17.97
C MET A 20 7.96 -2.07 19.13
N MET A 21 6.75 -1.97 19.69
CA MET A 21 6.41 -1.06 20.79
C MET A 21 6.89 0.39 20.55
N ASP A 22 7.90 0.85 21.30
CA ASP A 22 8.43 2.22 21.24
C ASP A 22 9.56 2.39 20.21
N GLU A 23 10.00 1.33 19.54
CA GLU A 23 11.00 1.41 18.47
C GLU A 23 10.37 1.85 17.15
N ASN A 24 11.10 2.69 16.39
CA ASN A 24 10.70 3.13 15.05
C ASN A 24 9.31 3.80 14.97
N LEU A 25 8.82 4.34 16.09
CA LEU A 25 7.49 4.96 16.20
C LEU A 25 7.19 5.96 15.08
N GLU A 26 8.10 6.88 14.78
CA GLU A 26 7.91 7.88 13.73
C GLU A 26 7.71 7.24 12.35
N ALA A 27 8.50 6.21 12.02
CA ALA A 27 8.36 5.50 10.75
C ALA A 27 7.02 4.77 10.67
N LEU A 28 6.64 4.06 11.74
CA LEU A 28 5.39 3.30 11.79
C LEU A 28 4.15 4.20 11.83
N GLU A 29 4.23 5.36 12.47
CA GLU A 29 3.16 6.36 12.49
C GLU A 29 2.94 6.96 11.11
N ILE A 30 4.00 7.28 10.38
CA ILE A 30 3.89 7.74 8.99
C ILE A 30 3.24 6.65 8.12
N LEU A 31 3.76 5.42 8.18
CA LEU A 31 3.26 4.32 7.35
C LEU A 31 1.77 4.04 7.66
N SER A 32 1.41 3.83 8.93
CA SER A 32 0.02 3.52 9.30
C SER A 32 -0.97 4.65 8.94
N HIS A 33 -0.61 5.90 9.19
CA HIS A 33 -1.49 7.04 8.89
C HIS A 33 -1.67 7.30 7.39
N ASP A 34 -0.61 7.10 6.59
CA ASP A 34 -0.71 7.27 5.15
C ASP A 34 -1.49 6.08 4.53
N SER A 35 -1.29 4.82 4.98
CA SER A 35 -2.10 3.66 4.56
C SER A 35 -3.59 3.80 4.88
N ASP A 36 -3.96 4.39 6.02
CA ASP A 36 -5.38 4.69 6.35
C ASP A 36 -6.03 5.61 5.30
N LYS A 37 -5.29 6.61 4.83
CA LYS A 37 -5.76 7.51 3.78
C LYS A 37 -5.83 6.81 2.44
N HIS A 38 -4.86 5.97 2.12
CA HIS A 38 -4.82 5.21 0.88
C HIS A 38 -6.02 4.29 0.75
N GLY A 39 -6.35 3.54 1.81
CA GLY A 39 -7.58 2.75 1.89
C GLY A 39 -8.84 3.59 1.61
N SER A 40 -8.92 4.79 2.19
CA SER A 40 -10.03 5.73 1.96
C SER A 40 -10.10 6.23 0.50
N ILE A 41 -8.97 6.51 -0.13
CA ILE A 41 -8.89 6.91 -1.55
C ILE A 41 -9.33 5.76 -2.46
N VAL A 42 -8.85 4.54 -2.21
CA VAL A 42 -9.26 3.36 -2.98
C VAL A 42 -10.76 3.10 -2.83
N GLU A 43 -11.30 3.21 -1.62
CA GLU A 43 -12.73 3.07 -1.38
C GLU A 43 -13.55 4.12 -2.15
N LYS A 44 -13.12 5.39 -2.14
CA LYS A 44 -13.75 6.47 -2.92
C LYS A 44 -13.88 6.09 -4.39
N TRP A 45 -12.80 5.57 -4.99
CA TRP A 45 -12.78 5.24 -6.41
C TRP A 45 -13.56 3.98 -6.76
N LEU A 46 -13.59 2.97 -5.89
CA LEU A 46 -14.48 1.83 -6.06
C LEU A 46 -15.95 2.28 -6.08
N ARG A 47 -16.34 3.17 -5.16
CA ARG A 47 -17.70 3.72 -5.11
C ARG A 47 -18.04 4.53 -6.35
N LYS A 48 -17.13 5.41 -6.81
CA LYS A 48 -17.32 6.20 -8.04
C LYS A 48 -17.43 5.34 -9.29
N ALA A 49 -16.68 4.23 -9.35
CA ALA A 49 -16.77 3.25 -10.44
C ALA A 49 -17.96 2.28 -10.32
N ALA A 50 -18.83 2.46 -9.32
CA ALA A 50 -19.92 1.54 -8.98
C ALA A 50 -19.46 0.08 -8.78
N ILE A 51 -18.22 -0.12 -8.34
CA ILE A 51 -17.65 -1.42 -8.00
C ILE A 51 -17.98 -1.73 -6.53
N ALA A 52 -18.56 -2.89 -6.28
CA ALA A 52 -18.83 -3.34 -4.93
C ALA A 52 -17.52 -3.51 -4.13
N ILE A 53 -17.51 -3.03 -2.89
CA ILE A 53 -16.41 -3.29 -1.96
C ILE A 53 -16.43 -4.81 -1.67
N PRO A 54 -15.32 -5.54 -1.89
CA PRO A 54 -15.34 -6.98 -1.69
C PRO A 54 -15.49 -7.32 -0.20
N GLU A 55 -16.51 -8.11 0.14
CA GLU A 55 -16.81 -8.53 1.51
C GLU A 55 -15.90 -9.66 2.02
N ASP A 56 -15.36 -10.46 1.09
CA ASP A 56 -14.50 -11.61 1.38
C ASP A 56 -13.09 -11.38 0.83
N THR A 57 -12.10 -11.95 1.54
CA THR A 57 -10.71 -11.98 1.09
C THR A 57 -10.60 -12.64 -0.30
N PRO A 58 -9.92 -12.00 -1.27
CA PRO A 58 -9.73 -12.56 -2.60
C PRO A 58 -9.10 -13.96 -2.59
N LYS A 59 -9.57 -14.83 -3.47
CA LYS A 59 -9.01 -16.18 -3.63
C LYS A 59 -7.52 -16.09 -3.96
N GLY A 60 -6.71 -16.83 -3.22
CA GLY A 60 -5.25 -16.86 -3.41
C GLY A 60 -4.48 -15.94 -2.47
N LEU A 61 -5.16 -15.10 -1.67
CA LEU A 61 -4.53 -14.37 -0.57
C LEU A 61 -4.59 -15.18 0.73
N PRO A 62 -3.50 -15.20 1.52
CA PRO A 62 -3.51 -15.84 2.83
C PRO A 62 -4.44 -15.08 3.80
N LYS A 63 -5.16 -15.82 4.67
CA LYS A 63 -6.08 -15.25 5.67
C LYS A 63 -5.38 -14.50 6.80
N HIS A 64 -4.12 -14.84 7.06
CA HIS A 64 -3.26 -14.14 8.00
C HIS A 64 -1.96 -13.87 7.26
N ILE A 65 -1.68 -12.59 7.06
CA ILE A 65 -0.65 -12.13 6.12
C ILE A 65 0.67 -11.90 6.86
N PHE A 66 0.60 -11.63 8.16
CA PHE A 66 1.73 -11.26 8.99
C PHE A 66 1.80 -12.13 10.23
N ASP A 67 3.01 -12.53 10.56
CA ASP A 67 3.38 -13.11 11.84
C ASP A 67 4.76 -12.52 12.14
N PHE A 68 4.76 -11.60 13.11
CA PHE A 68 5.92 -10.83 13.53
C PHE A 68 6.45 -11.28 14.89
N GLU A 69 5.82 -12.25 15.54
CA GLU A 69 6.21 -12.68 16.88
C GLU A 69 7.68 -13.12 16.90
N GLY A 70 8.47 -12.44 17.73
CA GLY A 70 9.88 -12.75 17.91
C GLY A 70 10.80 -12.37 16.74
N LEU A 71 10.29 -11.61 15.77
CA LEU A 71 11.11 -11.02 14.71
C LEU A 71 11.79 -9.73 15.18
N THR A 72 12.97 -9.48 14.64
CA THR A 72 13.66 -8.19 14.81
C THR A 72 12.97 -7.09 14.01
N SER A 73 13.15 -5.83 14.44
CA SER A 73 12.66 -4.65 13.72
C SER A 73 13.07 -4.66 12.24
N GLN A 74 14.31 -5.05 11.90
CA GLN A 74 14.76 -5.16 10.50
C GLN A 74 14.01 -6.22 9.70
N GLU A 75 13.70 -7.36 10.31
CA GLU A 75 12.94 -8.44 9.66
C GLU A 75 11.49 -8.04 9.43
N ILE A 76 10.89 -7.32 10.39
CA ILE A 76 9.52 -6.79 10.25
C ILE A 76 9.48 -5.77 9.09
N PHE A 77 10.38 -4.79 9.05
CA PHE A 77 10.44 -3.84 7.92
C PHE A 77 10.74 -4.55 6.58
N SER A 78 11.53 -5.63 6.58
CA SER A 78 11.78 -6.46 5.38
C SER A 78 10.54 -7.21 4.89
N LYS A 79 9.57 -7.46 5.77
CA LYS A 79 8.27 -8.01 5.40
C LYS A 79 7.33 -6.92 4.90
N ILE A 80 7.21 -5.80 5.62
CA ILE A 80 6.34 -4.66 5.27
C ILE A 80 6.69 -4.12 3.87
N VAL A 81 7.97 -3.87 3.58
CA VAL A 81 8.41 -3.26 2.31
C VAL A 81 7.97 -4.02 1.05
N LYS A 82 7.70 -5.32 1.16
CA LYS A 82 7.23 -6.13 0.02
C LYS A 82 5.82 -5.72 -0.41
N TYR A 83 5.00 -5.29 0.55
CA TYR A 83 3.63 -4.88 0.32
C TYR A 83 3.56 -3.45 -0.20
N GLU A 84 4.39 -2.54 0.34
CA GLU A 84 4.59 -1.18 -0.23
C GLU A 84 4.99 -1.25 -1.72
N ILE A 85 5.93 -2.14 -2.06
CA ILE A 85 6.35 -2.35 -3.45
C ILE A 85 5.22 -2.95 -4.30
N LEU A 86 4.43 -3.86 -3.75
CA LEU A 86 3.29 -4.48 -4.44
C LEU A 86 2.22 -3.42 -4.77
N ALA A 87 1.85 -2.60 -3.79
CA ALA A 87 0.88 -1.53 -3.96
C ALA A 87 1.36 -0.47 -4.96
N MET A 88 2.61 -0.01 -4.80
CA MET A 88 3.25 0.91 -5.75
C MET A 88 3.15 0.41 -7.19
N ASN A 89 3.50 -0.86 -7.43
CA ASN A 89 3.47 -1.44 -8.77
C ASN A 89 2.05 -1.53 -9.30
N ALA A 90 1.09 -1.94 -8.47
CA ALA A 90 -0.30 -1.98 -8.88
C ALA A 90 -0.86 -0.59 -9.22
N TYR A 91 -0.49 0.46 -8.47
CA TYR A 91 -0.87 1.83 -8.82
C TYR A 91 -0.21 2.33 -10.11
N LYS A 92 1.06 1.97 -10.34
CA LYS A 92 1.73 2.22 -11.63
C LYS A 92 1.01 1.52 -12.78
N ASP A 93 0.59 0.27 -12.59
CA ASP A 93 -0.15 -0.48 -13.60
C ASP A 93 -1.52 0.16 -13.89
N MET A 94 -2.25 0.57 -12.85
CA MET A 94 -3.54 1.27 -12.99
C MET A 94 -3.40 2.61 -13.74
N LYS A 95 -2.37 3.39 -13.38
CA LYS A 95 -2.11 4.68 -14.02
C LYS A 95 -1.75 4.54 -15.51
N ASN A 96 -1.15 3.42 -15.88
CA ASN A 96 -0.76 3.10 -17.25
C ASN A 96 -1.78 2.21 -17.97
N ALA A 97 -2.95 1.96 -17.38
CA ALA A 97 -4.01 1.21 -18.03
C ALA A 97 -4.48 1.92 -19.30
N ASP A 98 -5.09 1.14 -20.21
CA ASP A 98 -5.68 1.69 -21.42
C ASP A 98 -6.69 2.80 -21.06
N SER A 99 -6.55 3.96 -21.72
CA SER A 99 -7.41 5.11 -21.47
C SER A 99 -8.89 4.79 -21.70
N ASP A 100 -9.21 3.87 -22.62
CA ASP A 100 -10.58 3.46 -22.89
C ASP A 100 -11.20 2.72 -21.70
N VAL A 101 -10.39 1.97 -20.93
CA VAL A 101 -10.84 1.32 -19.69
C VAL A 101 -11.17 2.37 -18.62
N ILE A 102 -10.33 3.39 -18.47
CA ILE A 102 -10.54 4.47 -17.49
C ILE A 102 -11.78 5.30 -17.86
N ILE A 103 -11.96 5.61 -19.16
CA ILE A 103 -13.15 6.30 -19.68
C ILE A 103 -14.42 5.48 -19.44
N THR A 104 -14.34 4.16 -19.60
CA THR A 104 -15.48 3.26 -19.35
C THR A 104 -15.85 3.20 -17.86
N LEU A 105 -14.86 3.27 -16.96
CA LEU A 105 -15.12 3.26 -15.50
C LEU A 105 -15.60 4.61 -14.97
N PHE A 106 -15.18 5.71 -15.58
CA PHE A 106 -15.50 7.07 -15.12
C PHE A 106 -15.96 7.94 -16.29
N GLU A 107 -17.27 8.15 -16.40
CA GLU A 107 -17.87 8.97 -17.47
C GLU A 107 -17.56 10.48 -17.32
N ASP A 108 -17.39 10.98 -16.08
CA ASP A 108 -17.04 12.38 -15.79
C ASP A 108 -15.53 12.63 -15.99
N GLU A 109 -15.19 13.71 -16.71
CA GLU A 109 -13.81 14.13 -16.95
C GLU A 109 -13.07 14.59 -15.70
N ASN A 110 -13.79 15.22 -14.77
CA ASN A 110 -13.23 15.64 -13.51
C ASN A 110 -12.83 14.42 -12.67
N ASP A 111 -13.68 13.39 -12.65
CA ASP A 111 -13.41 12.14 -11.95
C ASP A 111 -12.20 11.42 -12.53
N ARG A 112 -12.05 11.39 -13.87
CA ARG A 112 -10.85 10.83 -14.52
C ARG A 112 -9.58 11.57 -14.13
N THR A 113 -9.65 12.90 -14.10
CA THR A 113 -8.50 13.75 -13.76
C THR A 113 -8.10 13.54 -12.31
N GLU A 114 -9.06 13.63 -11.39
CA GLU A 114 -8.84 13.43 -9.95
C GLU A 114 -8.34 12.00 -9.65
N PHE A 115 -8.86 10.98 -10.35
CA PHE A 115 -8.38 9.60 -10.23
C PHE A 115 -6.90 9.46 -10.59
N LEU A 116 -6.47 10.05 -11.72
CA LEU A 116 -5.08 9.99 -12.16
C LEU A 116 -4.14 10.81 -11.26
N GLU A 117 -4.62 11.92 -10.69
CA GLU A 117 -3.91 12.71 -9.69
C GLU A 117 -3.71 11.92 -8.39
N ASP A 118 -4.78 11.30 -7.89
CA ASP A 118 -4.75 10.44 -6.70
C ASP A 118 -3.80 9.26 -6.90
N LEU A 119 -3.86 8.56 -8.03
CA LEU A 119 -2.89 7.51 -8.37
C LEU A 119 -1.45 8.04 -8.38
N GLY A 120 -1.25 9.26 -8.89
CA GLY A 120 0.03 9.93 -8.87
C GLY A 120 0.54 10.24 -7.46
N GLN A 121 -0.35 10.55 -6.52
CA GLN A 121 0.00 10.78 -5.12
C GLN A 121 0.28 9.47 -4.39
N LEU A 122 -0.58 8.45 -4.55
CA LEU A 122 -0.41 7.12 -3.98
C LEU A 122 0.96 6.54 -4.36
N ILE A 123 1.35 6.61 -5.64
CA ILE A 123 2.68 6.15 -6.08
C ILE A 123 3.83 6.86 -5.34
N LYS A 124 3.72 8.17 -5.10
CA LYS A 124 4.77 8.93 -4.39
C LYS A 124 4.84 8.57 -2.92
N ASP A 125 3.69 8.34 -2.29
CA ASP A 125 3.61 7.92 -0.91
C ASP A 125 4.25 6.53 -0.76
N GLU A 126 3.92 5.60 -1.65
CA GLU A 126 4.54 4.26 -1.65
C GLU A 126 6.05 4.26 -1.92
N GLU A 127 6.54 5.16 -2.77
CA GLU A 127 7.98 5.36 -2.97
C GLU A 127 8.66 5.88 -1.69
N LYS A 128 8.00 6.79 -0.97
CA LYS A 128 8.46 7.29 0.34
C LYS A 128 8.43 6.18 1.40
N HIS A 129 7.37 5.39 1.47
CA HIS A 129 7.22 4.28 2.41
C HIS A 129 8.29 3.20 2.19
N THR A 130 8.50 2.82 0.93
CA THR A 130 9.57 1.90 0.52
C THR A 130 10.94 2.44 0.95
N SER A 131 11.18 3.74 0.81
CA SER A 131 12.43 4.39 1.26
C SER A 131 12.60 4.34 2.79
N ILE A 132 11.53 4.63 3.54
CA ILE A 132 11.51 4.52 5.01
C ILE A 132 11.85 3.09 5.43
N CYS A 133 11.19 2.08 4.88
CA CYS A 133 11.45 0.69 5.21
C CYS A 133 12.89 0.29 4.87
N ASN A 134 13.39 0.62 3.68
CA ASN A 134 14.77 0.30 3.27
C ASN A 134 15.84 0.92 4.18
N LYS A 135 15.56 2.12 4.72
CA LYS A 135 16.44 2.75 5.70
C LYS A 135 16.49 1.94 7.00
N GLN A 136 15.35 1.45 7.48
CA GLN A 136 15.28 0.65 8.72
C GLN A 136 15.81 -0.77 8.56
N ILE A 137 15.71 -1.36 7.37
CA ILE A 137 16.34 -2.65 7.05
C ILE A 137 17.88 -2.57 7.10
N GLY A 138 18.46 -1.37 7.01
CA GLY A 138 19.90 -1.15 7.10
C GLY A 138 20.62 -1.00 5.75
N GLY A 139 19.90 -0.61 4.69
CA GLY A 139 20.51 -0.19 3.43
C GLY A 139 21.45 -1.21 2.79
N TYR A 140 20.94 -2.36 2.35
CA TYR A 140 21.72 -3.25 1.49
C TYR A 140 21.91 -2.62 0.09
N MET A 141 22.97 -1.83 -0.08
CA MET A 141 23.60 -1.76 -1.41
C MET A 141 24.09 -3.17 -1.74
N LYS A 142 23.36 -3.88 -2.62
CA LYS A 142 23.90 -5.05 -3.32
C LYS A 142 25.18 -4.60 -4.02
N ILE A 143 26.35 -4.96 -3.47
CA ILE A 143 27.61 -4.90 -4.21
C ILE A 143 27.48 -5.96 -5.31
N LYS A 144 27.33 -5.52 -6.56
CA LYS A 144 27.47 -6.40 -7.73
C LYS A 144 28.96 -6.71 -7.87
N TYR A 145 29.34 -7.98 -7.73
CA TYR A 145 30.63 -8.50 -8.20
C TYR A 145 30.59 -8.67 -9.72
#